data_AF-A0A972UGK8-F1
#
_entry.id   AF-A0A972UGK8-F1
#
_cell.length_a   1.000
_cell.length_b   1.000
_cell.length_c   1.000
_cell.angle_alpha   90.00
_cell.angle_beta   90.00
_cell.angle_gamma   90.00
#
_symmetry.space_group_name_H-M   'P 1'
#
loop_
_entity.id
_entity.type
_entity.pdbx_description
1 polymer ?
#
loop_
_entity_poly.entity_id
_entity_poly.type
_entity_poly.pdbx_seq_one_letter_code
_entity_poly.pdbx_strand_id
1 'polypeptide(L)'
;MNGEFSLYVLVAPLLIFGPLFLWVLYNLGIREMFRIPEEMRQKRQQDRKEADRFKEEHALKRGKGLAGVSIGPNKGPLGLFAQAVTYVWFAAVIGFFAASPPYTYSDPDTAQIKVSLSHPGKRKVECRLRTREELAKLPANMRAPKDCPRERLHVGIELVLDGKVVMAESGRPGGLAKDGPSVFYRVITIPSGRHGITMRLDETGNGVFDFEKTLDLDLFPGRALAVQFNAAKGGFIVK
;
A
#
# COMPACT_ATOMS: atom_id res chain seq x y z
N MET A 1 28.85 -19.40 18.57
CA MET A 1 28.41 -18.76 19.83
C MET A 1 27.15 -19.48 20.25
N ASN A 2 27.29 -20.54 21.05
CA ASN A 2 26.18 -21.40 21.44
C ASN A 2 25.65 -20.87 22.77
N GLY A 3 24.55 -20.13 22.72
CA GLY A 3 23.89 -19.61 23.91
C GLY A 3 23.01 -20.68 24.53
N GLU A 4 23.52 -21.36 25.55
CA GLU A 4 22.69 -22.14 26.48
C GLU A 4 21.83 -21.17 27.28
N PHE A 5 20.67 -20.79 26.74
CA PHE A 5 19.61 -20.17 27.53
C PHE A 5 19.07 -21.25 28.48
N SER A 6 19.58 -21.23 29.72
CA SER A 6 19.17 -22.16 30.76
C SER A 6 17.65 -22.12 30.94
N LEU A 7 17.01 -23.27 30.77
CA LEU A 7 15.56 -23.49 30.90
C LEU A 7 14.98 -22.84 32.18
N TYR A 8 15.80 -22.72 33.22
CA TYR A 8 15.48 -22.06 34.48
C TYR A 8 15.08 -20.58 34.34
N VAL A 9 15.69 -19.83 33.42
CA VAL A 9 15.41 -18.39 33.22
C VAL A 9 14.02 -18.17 32.62
N LEU A 10 13.49 -19.14 31.87
CA LEU A 10 12.14 -19.10 31.32
C LEU A 10 11.09 -19.67 32.27
N VAL A 11 11.42 -20.71 33.02
CA VAL A 11 10.45 -21.43 33.87
C VAL A 11 10.24 -20.74 35.23
N ALA A 12 11.30 -20.17 35.83
CA ALA A 12 11.19 -19.55 37.16
C ALA A 12 10.24 -18.34 37.22
N PRO A 13 10.24 -17.39 36.26
CA PRO A 13 9.27 -16.30 36.27
C PRO A 13 7.84 -16.79 36.06
N LEU A 14 7.66 -17.83 35.25
CA LEU A 14 6.34 -18.35 34.90
C LEU A 14 5.68 -19.09 36.07
N LEU A 15 6.47 -19.77 36.92
CA LEU A 15 5.98 -20.40 38.15
C LEU A 15 5.65 -19.40 39.25
N ILE A 16 6.41 -18.30 39.36
CA ILE A 16 6.20 -17.29 40.41
C ILE A 16 5.08 -16.32 40.01
N PHE A 17 5.12 -15.79 38.79
CA PHE A 17 4.17 -14.77 38.33
C PHE A 17 2.95 -15.34 37.63
N GLY A 18 3.00 -16.59 37.13
CA GLY A 18 1.85 -17.24 36.49
C GLY A 18 0.60 -17.32 37.37
N PRO A 19 0.70 -17.80 38.63
CA PRO A 19 -0.45 -17.85 39.54
C PRO A 19 -1.04 -16.46 39.83
N LEU A 20 -0.17 -15.46 40.03
CA LEU A 20 -0.58 -14.08 40.26
C LEU A 20 -1.28 -13.49 39.02
N PHE A 21 -0.71 -13.70 37.84
CA PHE A 21 -1.24 -13.23 36.56
C PHE A 21 -2.60 -13.88 36.26
N LEU A 22 -2.74 -15.19 36.49
CA LEU A 22 -4.01 -15.90 36.36
C LEU A 22 -5.06 -15.41 37.36
N TRP A 23 -4.66 -15.11 38.59
CA TRP A 23 -5.56 -14.57 39.62
C TRP A 23 -6.05 -13.15 39.26
N VAL A 24 -5.17 -12.31 38.71
CA VAL A 24 -5.54 -10.99 38.18
C VAL A 24 -6.47 -11.13 36.97
N LEU A 25 -6.13 -11.94 35.97
CA LEU A 25 -6.97 -12.21 34.79
C LEU A 25 -8.36 -12.75 35.18
N TYR A 26 -8.41 -13.61 36.20
CA TYR A 26 -9.67 -14.14 36.72
C TYR A 26 -10.56 -13.05 37.30
N ASN A 27 -10.00 -12.16 38.13
CA ASN A 27 -10.77 -11.08 38.76
C ASN A 27 -11.07 -9.90 37.83
N LEU A 28 -10.22 -9.64 36.83
CA LEU A 28 -10.32 -8.43 35.99
C LEU A 28 -11.19 -8.62 34.73
N GLY A 29 -11.65 -9.84 34.42
CA GLY A 29 -12.58 -10.02 33.29
C GLY A 29 -13.13 -11.42 33.04
N ILE A 30 -12.35 -12.48 33.30
CA ILE A 30 -12.83 -13.85 33.02
C ILE A 30 -14.04 -14.21 33.88
N ARG A 31 -14.06 -13.78 35.15
CA ARG A 31 -15.19 -14.03 36.06
C ARG A 31 -16.51 -13.41 35.59
N GLU A 32 -16.48 -12.28 34.89
CA GLU A 32 -17.70 -11.65 34.36
C GLU A 32 -18.21 -12.33 33.10
N MET A 33 -17.31 -12.90 32.28
CA MET A 33 -17.67 -13.61 31.05
C MET A 33 -18.53 -14.88 31.31
N PHE A 34 -18.38 -15.50 32.49
CA PHE A 34 -19.18 -16.65 32.91
C PHE A 34 -20.47 -16.27 33.64
N ARG A 35 -20.66 -15.00 34.03
CA ARG A 35 -21.93 -14.50 34.57
C ARG A 35 -22.83 -14.07 33.41
N ILE A 36 -23.56 -15.03 32.84
CA ILE A 36 -24.64 -14.72 31.90
C ILE A 36 -25.68 -13.88 32.66
N PRO A 37 -25.93 -12.60 32.29
CA PRO A 37 -26.92 -11.77 32.95
C PRO A 37 -28.30 -12.41 32.82
N GLU A 38 -29.11 -12.31 33.89
CA GLU A 38 -30.45 -12.92 33.96
C GLU A 38 -31.34 -12.54 32.76
N GLU A 39 -31.19 -11.32 32.24
CA GLU A 39 -31.89 -10.85 31.03
C GLU A 39 -31.60 -11.69 29.79
N MET A 40 -30.34 -12.12 29.59
CA MET A 40 -29.96 -12.98 28.46
C MET A 40 -30.49 -14.40 28.62
N ARG A 41 -30.64 -14.89 29.85
CA ARG A 41 -31.30 -16.18 30.13
C ARG A 41 -32.79 -16.09 29.81
N GLN A 42 -33.44 -15.02 30.22
CA GLN A 42 -34.86 -14.76 29.93
C GLN A 42 -35.10 -14.63 28.42
N LYS A 43 -34.25 -13.89 27.70
CA LYS A 43 -34.33 -13.76 26.24
C LYS A 43 -34.18 -15.10 25.53
N ARG A 44 -33.21 -15.92 25.92
CA ARG A 44 -33.06 -17.29 25.38
C ARG A 44 -34.27 -18.17 25.63
N GLN A 45 -34.94 -18.01 26.78
CA GLN A 45 -36.17 -18.74 27.08
C GLN A 45 -37.33 -18.25 26.20
N GLN A 46 -37.43 -16.94 25.94
CA GLN A 46 -38.41 -16.37 25.01
C GLN A 46 -38.16 -16.87 23.57
N ASP A 47 -36.92 -16.78 23.07
CA ASP A 47 -36.55 -17.24 21.73
C ASP A 47 -36.86 -18.74 21.53
N ARG A 48 -36.63 -19.56 22.57
CA ARG A 48 -37.00 -20.99 22.55
C ARG A 48 -38.51 -21.18 22.45
N LYS A 49 -39.29 -20.46 23.25
CA LYS A 49 -40.77 -20.52 23.20
C LYS A 49 -41.32 -20.05 21.87
N GLU A 50 -40.74 -19.01 21.27
CA GLU A 50 -41.11 -18.55 19.94
C GLU A 50 -40.74 -19.56 18.86
N ALA A 51 -39.55 -20.16 18.92
CA ALA A 51 -39.14 -21.20 17.99
C ALA A 51 -40.04 -22.44 18.08
N ASP A 52 -40.45 -22.84 19.28
CA ASP A 52 -41.36 -23.97 19.47
C ASP A 52 -42.77 -23.63 18.97
N ARG A 53 -43.27 -22.42 19.26
CA ARG A 53 -44.54 -21.93 18.68
C ARG A 53 -44.49 -21.92 17.15
N PHE A 54 -43.38 -21.44 16.57
CA PHE A 54 -43.18 -21.40 15.13
C PHE A 54 -43.14 -22.80 14.53
N LYS A 55 -42.47 -23.76 15.19
CA LYS A 55 -42.47 -25.18 14.78
C LYS A 55 -43.86 -25.79 14.84
N GLU A 56 -44.63 -25.54 15.89
CA GLU A 56 -46.01 -26.02 16.03
C GLU A 56 -46.91 -25.41 14.95
N GLU A 57 -46.81 -24.10 14.71
CA GLU A 57 -47.56 -23.42 13.67
C GLU A 57 -47.19 -23.94 12.27
N HIS A 58 -45.91 -24.19 12.01
CA HIS A 58 -45.44 -24.82 10.79
C HIS A 58 -45.90 -26.28 10.66
N ALA A 59 -45.97 -27.03 11.76
CA ALA A 59 -46.48 -28.40 11.78
C ALA A 59 -47.99 -28.45 11.52
N LEU A 60 -48.74 -27.48 12.04
CA LEU A 60 -50.18 -27.33 11.80
C LEU A 60 -50.47 -26.90 10.35
N LYS A 61 -49.68 -25.97 9.80
CA LYS A 61 -49.78 -25.51 8.40
C LYS A 61 -49.30 -26.55 7.39
N ARG A 62 -48.36 -27.42 7.76
CA ARG A 62 -48.04 -28.65 7.03
C ARG A 62 -49.14 -29.67 7.27
N GLY A 63 -50.25 -29.56 6.53
CA GLY A 63 -51.31 -30.57 6.55
C GLY A 63 -50.76 -31.99 6.37
N LYS A 64 -51.49 -32.99 6.89
CA LYS A 64 -51.15 -34.44 6.99
C LYS A 64 -50.77 -35.17 5.68
N GLY A 65 -50.50 -34.48 4.58
CA GLY A 65 -50.30 -35.07 3.24
C GLY A 65 -48.90 -34.96 2.64
N LEU A 66 -47.97 -34.19 3.21
CA LEU A 66 -46.60 -34.11 2.68
C LEU A 66 -45.61 -34.57 3.73
N ALA A 67 -45.31 -35.88 3.70
CA ALA A 67 -44.10 -36.40 4.29
C ALA A 67 -42.94 -35.56 3.73
N GLY A 68 -42.35 -34.74 4.58
CA GLY A 68 -41.15 -34.01 4.22
C GLY A 68 -40.13 -35.04 3.77
N VAL A 69 -39.78 -35.03 2.49
CA VAL A 69 -38.64 -35.80 1.99
C VAL A 69 -37.42 -35.23 2.70
N SER A 70 -37.04 -35.86 3.81
CA SER A 70 -35.75 -35.63 4.41
C SER A 70 -34.76 -36.27 3.45
N ILE A 71 -34.14 -35.45 2.60
CA ILE A 71 -32.89 -35.82 1.94
C ILE A 71 -31.83 -35.82 3.05
N GLY A 72 -31.91 -36.82 3.93
CA GLY A 72 -30.81 -37.15 4.83
C GLY A 72 -29.66 -37.62 3.94
N PRO A 73 -28.41 -37.18 4.17
CA PRO A 73 -27.28 -37.64 3.41
C PRO A 73 -27.00 -39.10 3.79
N ASN A 74 -27.74 -40.05 3.23
CA ASN A 74 -27.34 -41.44 3.19
C ASN A 74 -26.20 -41.54 2.18
N LYS A 75 -25.01 -41.08 2.60
CA LYS A 75 -23.78 -41.31 1.85
C LYS A 75 -23.42 -42.77 2.04
N GLY A 76 -24.00 -43.63 1.21
CA GLY A 76 -23.47 -44.98 1.02
C GLY A 76 -21.97 -44.93 0.70
N PRO A 77 -21.24 -46.04 0.78
CA PRO A 77 -19.80 -46.08 0.55
C PRO A 77 -19.39 -45.44 -0.80
N LEU A 78 -20.25 -45.55 -1.81
CA LEU A 78 -20.09 -44.89 -3.11
C LEU A 78 -20.15 -43.35 -3.05
N GLY A 79 -21.03 -42.80 -2.21
CA GLY A 79 -21.15 -41.35 -2.02
C GLY A 79 -19.97 -40.75 -1.27
N LEU A 80 -19.44 -41.48 -0.28
CA LEU A 80 -18.19 -41.10 0.41
C LEU A 80 -17.00 -41.13 -0.54
N PHE A 81 -16.92 -42.16 -1.40
CA PHE A 81 -15.87 -42.27 -2.42
C PHE A 81 -15.93 -41.10 -3.42
N ALA A 82 -17.10 -40.80 -3.98
CA ALA A 82 -17.26 -39.69 -4.93
C ALA A 82 -16.91 -38.33 -4.30
N GLN A 83 -17.26 -38.13 -3.03
CA GLN A 83 -16.90 -36.91 -2.29
C GLN A 83 -15.38 -36.82 -2.07
N ALA A 84 -14.74 -37.93 -1.65
CA ALA A 84 -13.30 -37.97 -1.46
C ALA A 84 -12.55 -37.68 -2.78
N VAL A 85 -12.98 -38.28 -3.89
CA VAL A 85 -12.40 -38.02 -5.22
C VAL A 85 -12.53 -36.55 -5.60
N THR A 86 -13.71 -35.96 -5.41
CA THR A 86 -13.94 -34.54 -5.72
C THR A 86 -13.05 -33.63 -4.88
N TYR A 87 -12.91 -33.92 -3.58
CA TYR A 87 -12.06 -33.13 -2.69
C TYR A 87 -10.58 -33.28 -3.01
N VAL A 88 -10.10 -34.50 -3.32
CA VAL A 88 -8.72 -34.72 -3.74
C VAL A 88 -8.43 -33.98 -5.04
N TRP A 89 -9.34 -34.03 -6.02
CA TRP A 89 -9.20 -33.29 -7.28
C TRP A 89 -9.12 -31.78 -7.04
N PHE A 90 -10.04 -31.24 -6.22
CA PHE A 90 -10.06 -29.81 -5.91
C PHE A 90 -8.79 -29.38 -5.16
N ALA A 91 -8.35 -30.18 -4.18
CA ALA A 91 -7.10 -29.95 -3.46
C ALA A 91 -5.87 -30.00 -4.38
N ALA A 92 -5.85 -30.92 -5.36
CA ALA A 92 -4.78 -31.01 -6.35
C ALA A 92 -4.73 -29.78 -7.26
N VAL A 93 -5.89 -29.30 -7.74
CA VAL A 93 -5.98 -28.09 -8.55
C VAL A 93 -5.50 -26.87 -7.76
N ILE A 94 -5.97 -26.70 -6.52
CA ILE A 94 -5.53 -25.62 -5.65
C ILE A 94 -4.02 -25.72 -5.40
N GLY A 95 -3.52 -26.91 -5.05
CA GLY A 95 -2.10 -27.13 -4.78
C GLY A 95 -1.22 -26.81 -6.00
N PHE A 96 -1.65 -27.21 -7.19
CA PHE A 96 -0.95 -26.93 -8.44
C PHE A 96 -0.87 -25.42 -8.71
N PHE A 97 -1.99 -24.71 -8.64
CA PHE A 97 -2.02 -23.26 -8.90
C PHE A 97 -1.45 -22.41 -7.76
N ALA A 98 -1.42 -22.94 -6.52
CA ALA A 98 -0.76 -22.28 -5.40
C ALA A 98 0.77 -22.36 -5.48
N ALA A 99 1.31 -23.45 -6.05
CA ALA A 99 2.75 -23.66 -6.20
C ALA A 99 3.30 -23.23 -7.57
N SER A 100 2.46 -23.16 -8.61
CA SER A 100 2.90 -22.90 -9.98
C SER A 100 1.88 -22.11 -10.80
N PRO A 101 2.32 -21.22 -11.71
CA PRO A 101 3.71 -20.82 -11.96
C PRO A 101 4.26 -19.90 -10.85
N PRO A 102 5.57 -19.94 -10.55
CA PRO A 102 6.18 -19.00 -9.63
C PRO A 102 6.05 -17.57 -10.17
N TYR A 103 5.52 -16.67 -9.36
CA TYR A 103 5.41 -15.25 -9.73
C TYR A 103 6.79 -14.58 -9.67
N THR A 104 7.32 -14.16 -10.82
CA THR A 104 8.55 -13.38 -10.90
C THR A 104 8.20 -11.90 -11.10
N TYR A 105 8.62 -11.04 -10.17
CA TYR A 105 8.35 -9.60 -10.23
C TYR A 105 9.17 -8.89 -11.34
N SER A 106 10.35 -9.41 -11.67
CA SER A 106 11.25 -8.87 -12.70
C SER A 106 11.91 -10.01 -13.46
N ASP A 107 12.25 -9.78 -14.73
CA ASP A 107 13.05 -10.71 -15.53
C ASP A 107 14.46 -10.83 -14.89
N PRO A 108 14.96 -12.07 -14.69
CA PRO A 108 16.24 -12.33 -14.01
C PRO A 108 17.46 -11.69 -14.69
N ASP A 109 17.39 -11.25 -15.95
CA ASP A 109 18.54 -10.61 -16.60
C ASP A 109 18.41 -9.08 -16.68
N THR A 110 17.38 -8.51 -16.04
CA THR A 110 17.06 -7.08 -16.12
C THR A 110 17.16 -6.36 -14.78
N ALA A 111 17.45 -5.07 -14.86
CA ALA A 111 17.33 -4.11 -13.78
C ALA A 111 16.34 -3.01 -14.15
N GLN A 112 15.93 -2.21 -13.16
CA GLN A 112 14.99 -1.10 -13.38
C GLN A 112 15.57 0.22 -12.91
N ILE A 113 15.34 1.29 -13.66
CA ILE A 113 15.54 2.67 -13.23
C ILE A 113 14.17 3.30 -13.01
N LYS A 114 13.89 3.69 -11.77
CA LYS A 114 12.65 4.34 -11.34
C LYS A 114 12.92 5.83 -11.14
N VAL A 115 12.53 6.63 -12.11
CA VAL A 115 12.55 8.09 -12.02
C VAL A 115 11.29 8.52 -11.30
N SER A 116 11.43 9.13 -10.12
CA SER A 116 10.33 9.71 -9.36
C SER A 116 10.79 11.01 -8.74
N LEU A 117 10.39 12.12 -9.36
CA LEU A 117 10.74 13.44 -8.85
C LEU A 117 9.59 14.42 -9.02
N SER A 118 9.55 15.37 -8.09
CA SER A 118 8.62 16.49 -8.06
C SER A 118 9.45 17.74 -7.85
N HIS A 119 9.52 18.59 -8.86
CA HIS A 119 10.35 19.78 -8.82
C HIS A 119 9.60 21.00 -9.36
N PRO A 120 9.55 22.11 -8.61
CA PRO A 120 9.03 23.36 -9.14
C PRO A 120 10.04 24.03 -10.08
N GLY A 121 9.61 24.34 -11.30
CA GLY A 121 10.38 25.19 -12.21
C GLY A 121 10.58 26.61 -11.65
N LYS A 122 11.46 27.37 -12.31
CA LYS A 122 11.68 28.78 -11.98
C LYS A 122 10.38 29.57 -12.17
N ARG A 123 10.28 30.71 -11.47
CA ARG A 123 9.13 31.61 -11.66
C ARG A 123 9.19 32.20 -13.06
N LYS A 124 8.03 32.30 -13.69
CA LYS A 124 7.91 32.89 -15.03
C LYS A 124 8.26 34.37 -15.05
N VAL A 125 7.99 35.07 -13.94
CA VAL A 125 8.30 36.48 -13.73
C VAL A 125 8.98 36.64 -12.37
N GLU A 126 10.10 37.35 -12.34
CA GLU A 126 10.80 37.68 -11.11
C GLU A 126 9.98 38.62 -10.22
N CYS A 127 10.23 38.58 -8.92
CA CYS A 127 9.57 39.49 -7.99
C CYS A 127 10.05 40.93 -8.24
N ARG A 128 9.12 41.84 -8.55
CA ARG A 128 9.42 43.28 -8.65
C ARG A 128 8.84 44.06 -7.48
N LEU A 129 9.52 45.14 -7.11
CA LEU A 129 8.98 46.14 -6.18
C LEU A 129 8.03 47.06 -6.95
N ARG A 130 6.86 47.33 -6.36
CA ARG A 130 5.90 48.30 -6.89
C ARG A 130 6.31 49.71 -6.48
N THR A 131 6.17 50.67 -7.39
CA THR A 131 6.45 52.08 -7.07
C THR A 131 5.34 52.67 -6.20
N ARG A 132 5.61 53.79 -5.54
CA ARG A 132 4.61 54.47 -4.69
C ARG A 132 3.37 54.91 -5.48
N GLU A 133 3.55 55.28 -6.74
CA GLU A 133 2.46 55.67 -7.65
C GLU A 133 1.57 54.46 -8.01
N GLU A 134 2.17 53.29 -8.27
CA GLU A 134 1.43 52.05 -8.51
C GLU A 134 0.65 51.61 -7.27
N LEU A 135 1.24 51.75 -6.07
CA LEU A 135 0.58 51.45 -4.80
C LEU A 135 -0.57 52.40 -4.48
N ALA A 136 -0.43 53.69 -4.81
CA ALA A 136 -1.48 54.68 -4.59
C ALA A 136 -2.73 54.38 -5.43
N LYS A 137 -2.54 53.87 -6.66
CA LYS A 137 -3.62 53.44 -7.55
C LYS A 137 -4.37 52.19 -7.06
N LEU A 138 -3.76 51.40 -6.17
CA LEU A 138 -4.38 50.21 -5.58
C LEU A 138 -5.25 50.59 -4.37
N PRO A 139 -6.35 49.86 -4.12
CA PRO A 139 -7.17 50.04 -2.93
C PRO A 139 -6.36 49.68 -1.68
N ALA A 140 -6.67 50.31 -0.55
CA ALA A 140 -5.85 50.25 0.67
C ALA A 140 -5.53 48.82 1.16
N ASN A 141 -6.47 47.88 0.98
CA ASN A 141 -6.32 46.47 1.35
C ASN A 141 -5.44 45.64 0.38
N MET A 142 -5.10 46.16 -0.80
CA MET A 142 -4.33 45.45 -1.83
C MET A 142 -2.96 46.10 -2.14
N ARG A 143 -2.49 47.03 -1.30
CA ARG A 143 -1.20 47.73 -1.44
C ARG A 143 0.00 46.89 -1.00
N ALA A 144 0.15 45.70 -1.59
CA ALA A 144 1.33 44.87 -1.37
C ALA A 144 2.56 45.49 -2.08
N PRO A 145 3.67 45.73 -1.37
CA PRO A 145 4.85 46.41 -1.93
C PRO A 145 5.62 45.56 -2.95
N LYS A 146 5.45 44.23 -2.93
CA LYS A 146 6.08 43.30 -3.88
C LYS A 146 5.03 42.67 -4.77
N ASP A 147 5.31 42.65 -6.07
CA ASP A 147 4.56 41.90 -7.07
C ASP A 147 5.33 40.62 -7.38
N CYS A 148 4.80 39.48 -6.94
CA CYS A 148 5.42 38.18 -7.12
C CYS A 148 4.40 37.20 -7.72
N PRO A 149 4.25 37.18 -9.05
CA PRO A 149 3.42 36.19 -9.72
C PRO A 149 3.84 34.77 -9.32
N ARG A 150 2.85 33.92 -9.06
CA ARG A 150 3.06 32.54 -8.59
C ARG A 150 3.27 31.55 -9.74
N GLU A 151 2.96 31.94 -10.97
CA GLU A 151 3.09 31.10 -12.17
C GLU A 151 4.55 30.65 -12.37
N ARG A 152 4.71 29.35 -12.64
CA ARG A 152 6.00 28.71 -12.85
C ARG A 152 6.21 28.30 -14.30
N LEU A 153 7.48 28.13 -14.67
CA LEU A 153 7.90 27.61 -15.95
C LEU A 153 7.78 26.07 -16.00
N HIS A 154 7.87 25.56 -17.22
CA HIS A 154 8.00 24.12 -17.46
C HIS A 154 9.34 23.61 -16.94
N VAL A 155 9.37 22.33 -16.57
CA VAL A 155 10.61 21.65 -16.19
C VAL A 155 10.90 20.60 -17.26
N GLY A 156 12.14 20.50 -17.71
CA GLY A 156 12.62 19.43 -18.57
C GLY A 156 13.43 18.41 -17.79
N ILE A 157 13.27 17.12 -18.09
CA ILE A 157 14.18 16.06 -17.64
C ILE A 157 14.70 15.26 -18.82
N GLU A 158 15.98 14.95 -18.79
CA GLU A 158 16.62 14.01 -19.69
C GLU A 158 17.37 12.94 -18.88
N LEU A 159 17.22 11.68 -19.29
CA LEU A 159 18.00 10.55 -18.80
C LEU A 159 18.70 9.89 -19.98
N VAL A 160 20.02 9.83 -19.90
CA VAL A 160 20.90 9.19 -20.86
C VAL A 160 21.51 7.97 -20.21
N LEU A 161 21.41 6.83 -20.88
CA LEU A 161 21.98 5.55 -20.48
C LEU A 161 22.98 5.12 -21.55
N ASP A 162 24.24 4.93 -21.16
CA ASP A 162 25.33 4.51 -22.05
C ASP A 162 25.44 5.36 -23.32
N GLY A 163 25.25 6.67 -23.18
CA GLY A 163 25.27 7.64 -24.29
C GLY A 163 23.97 7.72 -25.12
N LYS A 164 22.97 6.88 -24.83
CA LYS A 164 21.65 6.91 -25.51
C LYS A 164 20.58 7.54 -24.63
N VAL A 165 19.84 8.49 -25.17
CA VAL A 165 18.69 9.10 -24.47
C VAL A 165 17.58 8.05 -24.32
N VAL A 166 17.23 7.71 -23.08
CA VAL A 166 16.16 6.75 -22.75
C VAL A 166 14.89 7.42 -22.24
N MET A 167 15.00 8.67 -21.78
CA MET A 167 13.86 9.49 -21.37
C MET A 167 14.17 10.96 -21.66
N ALA A 168 13.24 11.67 -22.30
CA ALA A 168 13.28 13.11 -22.50
C ALA A 168 11.85 13.64 -22.41
N GLU A 169 11.53 14.35 -21.33
CA GLU A 169 10.16 14.78 -21.05
C GLU A 169 10.13 16.22 -20.52
N SER A 170 9.06 16.95 -20.84
CA SER A 170 8.79 18.28 -20.32
C SER A 170 7.48 18.29 -19.52
N GLY A 171 7.58 18.64 -18.25
CA GLY A 171 6.47 18.66 -17.30
C GLY A 171 5.89 20.06 -17.14
N ARG A 172 4.56 20.16 -17.21
CA ARG A 172 3.84 21.41 -16.91
C ARG A 172 3.66 21.59 -15.41
N PRO A 173 3.76 22.83 -14.89
CA PRO A 173 3.48 23.10 -13.49
C PRO A 173 2.02 22.73 -13.17
N GLY A 174 1.82 22.04 -12.05
CA GLY A 174 0.49 21.65 -11.59
C GLY A 174 -0.34 22.82 -11.05
N GLY A 175 -1.62 22.53 -10.76
CA GLY A 175 -2.55 23.47 -10.13
C GLY A 175 -3.26 24.42 -11.11
N LEU A 176 -4.41 24.93 -10.69
CA LEU A 176 -5.24 25.85 -11.50
C LEU A 176 -4.49 27.14 -11.84
N ALA A 177 -3.64 27.61 -10.92
CA ALA A 177 -2.83 28.81 -11.07
C ALA A 177 -1.43 28.54 -11.67
N LYS A 178 -1.13 27.29 -12.08
CA LYS A 178 0.18 26.89 -12.63
C LYS A 178 1.36 27.22 -11.69
N ASP A 179 1.14 27.11 -10.38
CA ASP A 179 2.13 27.39 -9.34
C ASP A 179 2.66 26.12 -8.64
N GLY A 180 2.10 24.96 -8.98
CA GLY A 180 2.52 23.66 -8.47
C GLY A 180 3.84 23.15 -9.07
N PRO A 181 4.41 22.08 -8.49
CA PRO A 181 5.58 21.42 -9.04
C PRO A 181 5.24 20.65 -10.33
N SER A 182 6.24 20.45 -11.16
CA SER A 182 6.20 19.48 -12.26
C SER A 182 6.59 18.11 -11.72
N VAL A 183 5.78 17.09 -12.00
CA VAL A 183 5.97 15.73 -11.48
C VAL A 183 6.31 14.79 -12.62
N PHE A 184 7.33 13.96 -12.42
CA PHE A 184 7.78 12.95 -13.37
C PHE A 184 7.82 11.59 -12.70
N TYR A 185 7.23 10.60 -13.36
CA TYR A 185 7.26 9.22 -12.92
C TYR A 185 7.45 8.29 -14.13
N ARG A 186 8.56 7.58 -14.16
CA ARG A 186 8.86 6.60 -15.22
C ARG A 186 9.62 5.43 -14.65
N VAL A 187 9.27 4.23 -15.09
CA VAL A 187 10.04 2.99 -14.84
C VAL A 187 10.61 2.54 -16.17
N ILE A 188 11.93 2.35 -16.21
CA ILE A 188 12.67 1.95 -17.40
C ILE A 188 13.39 0.65 -17.08
N THR A 189 13.06 -0.41 -17.82
CA THR A 189 13.73 -1.70 -17.71
C THR A 189 14.96 -1.71 -18.61
N ILE A 190 16.10 -2.10 -18.06
CA ILE A 190 17.40 -2.14 -18.74
C ILE A 190 18.06 -3.49 -18.51
N PRO A 191 19.00 -3.92 -19.37
CA PRO A 191 19.84 -5.08 -19.09
C PRO A 191 20.55 -4.92 -17.74
N SER A 192 20.85 -6.03 -17.08
CA SER A 192 21.71 -6.01 -15.90
C SER A 192 23.19 -5.84 -16.30
N GLY A 193 23.97 -5.21 -15.42
CA GLY A 193 25.39 -4.95 -15.61
C GLY A 193 25.81 -3.51 -15.30
N ARG A 194 27.02 -3.16 -15.77
CA ARG A 194 27.60 -1.83 -15.57
C ARG A 194 27.06 -0.84 -16.59
N HIS A 195 26.48 0.24 -16.10
CA HIS A 195 25.91 1.30 -16.92
C HIS A 195 26.42 2.68 -16.52
N GLY A 196 26.63 3.53 -17.52
CA GLY A 196 26.87 4.95 -17.36
C GLY A 196 25.55 5.71 -17.48
N ILE A 197 25.16 6.40 -16.40
CA ILE A 197 23.89 7.11 -16.31
C ILE A 197 24.15 8.60 -16.18
N THR A 198 23.59 9.39 -17.09
CA THR A 198 23.58 10.85 -17.00
C THR A 198 22.15 11.34 -16.86
N MET A 199 21.89 12.07 -15.77
CA MET A 199 20.61 12.70 -15.48
C MET A 199 20.76 14.20 -15.63
N ARG A 200 19.82 14.83 -16.35
CA ARG A 200 19.80 16.28 -16.57
C ARG A 200 18.42 16.87 -16.28
N LEU A 201 18.40 18.08 -15.74
CA LEU A 201 17.18 18.81 -15.42
C LEU A 201 17.30 20.27 -15.86
N ASP A 202 16.29 20.74 -16.57
CA ASP A 202 16.08 22.12 -17.02
C ASP A 202 14.94 22.74 -16.19
N GLU A 203 15.21 23.79 -15.44
CA GLU A 203 14.20 24.45 -14.59
C GLU A 203 13.38 25.53 -15.33
N THR A 204 13.78 25.87 -16.56
CA THR A 204 13.23 26.97 -17.36
C THR A 204 12.43 26.51 -18.57
N GLY A 205 12.62 25.28 -19.03
CA GLY A 205 11.97 24.71 -20.20
C GLY A 205 12.50 25.24 -21.53
N ASN A 206 13.70 25.83 -21.55
CA ASN A 206 14.35 26.37 -22.75
C ASN A 206 15.37 25.41 -23.38
N GLY A 207 15.55 24.21 -22.81
CA GLY A 207 16.51 23.20 -23.26
C GLY A 207 17.92 23.37 -22.68
N VAL A 208 18.14 24.35 -21.80
CA VAL A 208 19.39 24.50 -21.05
C VAL A 208 19.27 23.76 -19.72
N PHE A 209 20.18 22.82 -19.48
CA PHE A 209 20.17 22.03 -18.25
C PHE A 209 20.87 22.77 -17.11
N ASP A 210 20.12 23.13 -16.07
CA ASP A 210 20.64 23.76 -14.85
C ASP A 210 21.36 22.74 -13.96
N PHE A 211 20.91 21.48 -13.98
CA PHE A 211 21.48 20.40 -13.17
C PHE A 211 21.86 19.22 -14.06
N GLU A 212 23.07 18.72 -13.86
CA GLU A 212 23.56 17.51 -14.50
C GLU A 212 24.29 16.64 -13.47
N LYS A 213 24.07 15.34 -13.54
CA LYS A 213 24.82 14.37 -12.75
C LYS A 213 25.07 13.12 -13.57
N THR A 214 26.35 12.77 -13.69
CA THR A 214 26.80 11.53 -14.34
C THR A 214 27.38 10.59 -13.30
N LEU A 215 27.07 9.31 -13.44
CA LEU A 215 27.53 8.25 -12.54
C LEU A 215 27.60 6.93 -13.27
N ASP A 216 28.63 6.15 -12.94
CA ASP A 216 28.75 4.77 -13.38
C ASP A 216 28.41 3.85 -12.21
N LEU A 217 27.48 2.93 -12.41
CA LEU A 217 27.11 1.96 -11.40
C LEU A 217 26.80 0.60 -11.98
N ASP A 218 26.89 -0.43 -11.13
CA ASP A 218 26.60 -1.80 -11.47
C ASP A 218 25.20 -2.19 -10.98
N LEU A 219 24.34 -2.57 -11.93
CA LEU A 219 22.95 -2.94 -11.68
C LEU A 219 22.79 -4.44 -11.83
N PHE A 220 22.81 -5.12 -10.69
CA PHE A 220 22.54 -6.55 -10.63
C PHE A 220 21.09 -6.90 -11.01
N PRO A 221 20.84 -8.11 -11.51
CA PRO A 221 19.53 -8.71 -11.67
C PRO A 221 18.51 -8.37 -10.59
N GLY A 222 17.31 -7.92 -11.00
CA GLY A 222 16.20 -7.61 -10.10
C GLY A 222 16.39 -6.36 -9.24
N ARG A 223 17.50 -5.62 -9.39
CA ARG A 223 17.74 -4.37 -8.67
C ARG A 223 16.93 -3.23 -9.30
N ALA A 224 16.34 -2.39 -8.45
CA ALA A 224 15.67 -1.16 -8.86
C ALA A 224 16.44 0.06 -8.33
N LEU A 225 16.97 0.87 -9.25
CA LEU A 225 17.60 2.15 -8.95
C LEU A 225 16.54 3.22 -8.80
N ALA A 226 16.50 3.91 -7.67
CA ALA A 226 15.58 5.04 -7.47
C ALA A 226 16.30 6.36 -7.75
N VAL A 227 15.83 7.09 -8.76
CA VAL A 227 16.30 8.43 -9.10
C VAL A 227 15.32 9.46 -8.54
N GLN A 228 15.83 10.28 -7.62
CA GLN A 228 15.12 11.39 -6.99
C GLN A 228 15.88 12.70 -7.27
N PHE A 229 15.20 13.83 -7.06
CA PHE A 229 15.82 15.14 -7.20
C PHE A 229 15.52 16.02 -5.98
N ASN A 230 16.54 16.70 -5.49
CA ASN A 230 16.41 17.71 -4.45
C ASN A 230 17.45 18.81 -4.64
N ALA A 231 17.02 19.97 -5.13
CA ALA A 231 17.89 21.13 -5.36
C ALA A 231 18.64 21.57 -4.09
N ALA A 232 18.01 21.50 -2.90
CA ALA A 232 18.65 21.89 -1.64
C ALA A 232 19.76 20.92 -1.19
N LYS A 233 19.77 19.68 -1.69
CA LYS A 233 20.81 18.69 -1.42
C LYS A 233 21.85 18.57 -2.54
N GLY A 234 21.87 19.52 -3.47
CA GLY A 234 22.82 19.53 -4.59
C GLY A 234 22.37 18.71 -5.80
N GLY A 235 21.06 18.46 -5.98
CA GLY A 235 20.50 17.92 -7.22
C GLY A 235 20.06 16.45 -7.12
N PHE A 236 20.53 15.62 -8.06
CA PHE A 236 20.08 14.23 -8.20
C PHE A 236 20.58 13.33 -7.06
N ILE A 237 19.66 12.59 -6.46
CA ILE A 237 19.88 11.61 -5.40
C ILE A 237 19.54 10.23 -5.95
N VAL A 238 20.47 9.30 -5.82
CA VAL A 238 20.34 7.93 -6.33
C VAL A 238 20.43 6.98 -5.15
N LYS A 239 19.49 6.02 -5.08
CA LYS A 239 19.40 5.00 -4.03
C LYS A 239 19.15 3.61 -4.61
#